data_AF-A0A1I3MCD2-F1
#
_entry.id   AF-A0A1I3MCD2-F1
#
_cell.length_a   1.000
_cell.length_b   1.000
_cell.length_c   1.000
_cell.angle_alpha   90.00
_cell.angle_beta   90.00
_cell.angle_gamma   90.00
#
_symmetry.space_group_name_H-M   'P 1'
#
loop_
_entity.id
_entity.type
_entity.pdbx_description
1 polymer ?
#
loop_
_entity_poly.entity_id
_entity_poly.type
_entity_poly.pdbx_seq_one_letter_code
_entity_poly.pdbx_strand_id
1 'polypeptide(L)'
;MAGADNDCGRGHNVNRDANYAGITSLNPNIALNADGDVICSGNSDSISVVGFGKLPEGVLGVSCPKRSSLDSKELIVDDIRISQDSSTFTLTPNALGCVSRYDLQALVTHEFGHFFGLGHVSESKRQQMTMSPLVGACTAAERTLGLRDMLGLEVLF
;
A
#
# COMPACT_ATOMS: atom_id res chain seq x y z
N MET A 1 -1.20 11.98 -3.39
CA MET A 1 -2.07 11.90 -2.20
C MET A 1 -2.41 13.32 -1.79
N ALA A 2 -3.54 13.83 -2.22
CA ALA A 2 -4.01 15.12 -1.70
C ALA A 2 -4.74 14.85 -0.38
N GLY A 3 -4.10 15.19 0.74
CA GLY A 3 -4.64 15.02 2.09
C GLY A 3 -4.32 13.65 2.70
N ALA A 4 -3.11 13.50 3.24
CA ALA A 4 -2.84 12.41 4.16
C ALA A 4 -3.72 12.58 5.42
N ASP A 5 -4.82 11.83 5.49
CA ASP A 5 -5.59 11.67 6.72
C ASP A 5 -4.66 11.06 7.78
N ASN A 6 -4.25 11.89 8.73
CA ASN A 6 -3.43 11.49 9.85
C ASN A 6 -4.19 11.76 11.15
N ASP A 7 -4.13 10.81 12.07
CA ASP A 7 -4.74 10.90 13.39
C ASP A 7 -3.76 11.43 14.45
N CYS A 8 -2.53 11.76 14.04
CA CYS A 8 -1.44 12.16 14.93
C CYS A 8 -1.33 13.67 15.17
N GLY A 9 -2.25 14.47 14.61
CA GLY A 9 -2.32 15.92 14.81
C GLY A 9 -1.19 16.70 14.14
N ARG A 10 -0.47 16.11 13.18
CA ARG A 10 0.56 16.81 12.39
C ARG A 10 -0.04 17.49 11.17
N GLY A 11 0.48 18.67 10.85
CA GLY A 11 0.15 19.34 9.59
C GLY A 11 0.66 18.57 8.37
N HIS A 12 0.02 18.79 7.23
CA HIS A 12 0.43 18.21 5.96
C HIS A 12 1.67 18.94 5.40
N ASN A 13 2.86 18.51 5.82
CA ASN A 13 4.14 19.11 5.40
C ASN A 13 4.84 18.32 4.28
N VAL A 14 4.23 17.24 3.80
CA VAL A 14 4.81 16.36 2.77
C VAL A 14 4.50 16.93 1.40
N ASN A 15 5.53 17.45 0.71
CA ASN A 15 5.38 18.04 -0.63
C ASN A 15 5.68 17.01 -1.73
N ARG A 16 4.83 15.98 -1.80
CA ARG A 16 4.80 14.99 -2.89
C ARG A 16 3.39 14.60 -3.24
N ASP A 17 3.12 14.62 -4.53
CA ASP A 17 1.84 14.24 -5.07
C ASP A 17 1.95 13.04 -5.99
N ALA A 18 0.87 12.26 -6.00
CA ALA A 18 0.59 11.25 -7.01
C ALA A 18 -0.77 11.62 -7.57
N ASN A 19 -0.82 11.85 -8.88
CA ASN A 19 -2.01 12.27 -9.58
C ASN A 19 -2.67 11.07 -10.24
N TYR A 20 -3.98 10.94 -10.05
CA TYR A 20 -4.74 9.91 -10.73
C TYR A 20 -4.82 10.22 -12.23
N ALA A 21 -4.18 9.41 -13.06
CA ALA A 21 -4.10 9.59 -14.50
C ALA A 21 -5.31 9.01 -15.27
N GLY A 22 -6.24 8.35 -14.58
CA GLY A 22 -7.43 7.72 -15.17
C GLY A 22 -7.42 6.19 -15.11
N ILE A 23 -8.48 5.58 -15.66
CA ILE A 23 -8.61 4.13 -15.77
C ILE A 23 -7.84 3.66 -16.99
N THR A 24 -7.14 2.54 -16.86
CA THR A 24 -6.39 1.89 -17.94
C THR A 24 -6.76 0.41 -18.06
N SER A 25 -6.51 -0.19 -19.22
CA SER A 25 -6.60 -1.65 -19.43
C SER A 25 -5.27 -2.37 -19.14
N LEU A 26 -4.21 -1.62 -18.81
CA LEU A 26 -2.95 -2.18 -18.35
C LEU A 26 -3.14 -2.90 -17.01
N ASN A 27 -2.36 -3.96 -16.80
CA ASN A 27 -2.31 -4.66 -15.52
C ASN A 27 -1.03 -4.24 -14.77
N PRO A 28 -1.04 -4.24 -13.43
CA PRO A 28 0.19 -4.06 -12.64
C PRO A 28 1.24 -5.09 -13.07
N ASN A 29 2.47 -4.68 -13.33
CA ASN A 29 3.59 -5.51 -13.77
C ASN A 29 4.23 -6.28 -12.60
N ILE A 30 3.39 -7.05 -11.94
CA ILE A 30 3.75 -7.97 -10.87
C ILE A 30 3.53 -9.39 -11.40
N ALA A 31 4.47 -10.30 -11.18
CA ALA A 31 4.37 -11.69 -11.60
C ALA A 31 4.47 -12.62 -10.39
N LEU A 32 4.11 -13.89 -10.58
CA LEU A 32 4.41 -14.96 -9.64
C LEU A 32 5.42 -15.91 -10.31
N ASN A 33 6.44 -16.34 -9.59
CA ASN A 33 7.37 -17.37 -10.07
C ASN A 33 6.69 -18.76 -10.08
N ALA A 34 7.41 -19.80 -10.50
CA ALA A 34 6.91 -21.17 -10.51
C ALA A 34 6.57 -21.71 -9.10
N ASP A 35 7.25 -21.20 -8.08
CA ASP A 35 7.05 -21.55 -6.67
C ASP A 35 5.89 -20.77 -6.02
N GLY A 36 5.34 -19.79 -6.73
CA GLY A 36 4.26 -18.93 -6.26
C GLY A 36 4.73 -17.67 -5.53
N ASP A 37 6.02 -17.35 -5.51
CA ASP A 37 6.53 -16.11 -4.91
C ASP A 37 6.30 -14.90 -5.82
N VAL A 38 6.17 -13.74 -5.21
CA VAL A 38 5.98 -12.48 -5.93
C VAL A 38 7.29 -12.03 -6.57
N ILE A 39 7.27 -11.83 -7.88
CA ILE A 39 8.33 -11.19 -8.63
C ILE A 39 7.85 -9.81 -9.08
N CYS A 40 8.56 -8.77 -8.65
CA CYS A 40 8.49 -7.47 -9.30
C CYS A 40 9.28 -7.56 -10.61
N SER A 41 8.59 -7.83 -11.72
CA SER A 41 9.18 -7.79 -13.06
C SER A 41 9.43 -6.34 -13.41
N GLY A 42 10.51 -5.77 -12.85
CA GLY A 42 10.72 -4.32 -12.69
C GLY A 42 10.08 -3.48 -13.79
N ASN A 43 9.15 -2.60 -13.40
CA ASN A 43 8.37 -1.74 -14.28
C ASN A 43 9.26 -1.10 -15.34
N SER A 44 9.23 -1.65 -16.55
CA SER A 44 9.96 -1.14 -17.70
C SER A 44 9.18 -0.04 -18.41
N ASP A 45 7.90 0.12 -18.08
CA ASP A 45 7.09 1.28 -18.42
C ASP A 45 7.28 2.42 -17.39
N SER A 46 6.98 3.63 -17.82
CA SER A 46 7.01 4.84 -16.98
C SER A 46 5.63 5.14 -16.39
N ILE A 47 4.83 4.09 -16.12
CA ILE A 47 3.43 4.20 -15.72
C ILE A 47 3.21 3.38 -14.47
N SER A 48 2.59 3.99 -13.45
CA SER A 48 2.17 3.31 -12.23
C SER A 48 0.73 2.84 -12.37
N VAL A 49 0.49 1.55 -12.16
CA VAL A 49 -0.81 0.90 -12.30
C VAL A 49 -1.19 0.24 -10.98
N VAL A 50 -2.39 0.56 -10.50
CA VAL A 50 -3.04 -0.12 -9.38
C VAL A 50 -4.14 -1.01 -9.95
N GLY A 51 -4.16 -2.29 -9.57
CA GLY A 51 -5.15 -3.22 -10.10
C GLY A 51 -5.30 -4.51 -9.30
N PHE A 52 -6.41 -5.19 -9.52
CA PHE A 52 -6.68 -6.49 -8.92
C PHE A 52 -6.03 -7.61 -9.74
N GLY A 53 -5.55 -8.66 -9.08
CA GLY A 53 -4.99 -9.83 -9.75
C GLY A 53 -4.68 -10.98 -8.81
N LYS A 54 -4.15 -12.06 -9.37
CA LYS A 54 -3.72 -13.22 -8.58
C LYS A 54 -2.50 -12.87 -7.73
N LEU A 55 -2.58 -13.24 -6.45
CA LEU A 55 -1.50 -13.17 -5.46
C LEU A 55 -1.39 -14.53 -4.75
N PRO A 56 -0.27 -14.78 -4.02
CA PRO A 56 -0.13 -15.98 -3.21
C PRO A 56 -1.21 -16.01 -2.11
N GLU A 57 -1.53 -17.20 -1.61
CA GLU A 57 -2.49 -17.34 -0.53
C GLU A 57 -2.01 -16.59 0.73
N GLY A 58 -2.92 -15.86 1.37
CA GLY A 58 -2.60 -15.02 2.54
C GLY A 58 -1.97 -13.66 2.22
N VAL A 59 -1.67 -13.36 0.96
CA VAL A 59 -1.16 -12.04 0.53
C VAL A 59 -2.32 -11.19 0.00
N LEU A 60 -2.57 -10.06 0.67
CA LEU A 60 -3.70 -9.18 0.37
C LEU A 60 -3.37 -8.16 -0.73
N GLY A 61 -2.15 -7.63 -0.70
CA GLY A 61 -1.65 -6.62 -1.63
C GLY A 61 -0.13 -6.66 -1.71
N VAL A 62 0.42 -6.13 -2.80
CA VAL A 62 1.86 -5.92 -2.98
C VAL A 62 2.09 -4.66 -3.82
N SER A 63 2.97 -3.80 -3.33
CA SER A 63 3.65 -2.72 -4.06
C SER A 63 5.03 -3.19 -4.56
N CYS A 64 5.35 -2.85 -5.81
CA CYS A 64 6.61 -3.17 -6.48
C CYS A 64 7.31 -1.89 -6.97
N PRO A 65 7.91 -1.11 -6.05
CA PRO A 65 8.47 0.19 -6.39
C PRO A 65 9.79 0.04 -7.14
N LYS A 66 9.93 0.78 -8.24
CA LYS A 66 11.19 0.94 -8.97
C LYS A 66 11.89 2.21 -8.53
N ARG A 67 13.16 2.06 -8.13
CA ARG A 67 14.06 3.15 -7.76
C ARG A 67 15.15 3.34 -8.81
N SER A 68 15.68 4.57 -8.91
CA SER A 68 16.77 4.88 -9.85
C SER A 68 18.07 4.14 -9.52
N SER A 69 18.28 3.82 -8.25
CA SER A 69 19.31 2.90 -7.77
C SER A 69 18.88 2.28 -6.43
N LEU A 70 19.59 1.26 -5.96
CA LEU A 70 19.30 0.60 -4.66
C LEU A 70 19.41 1.59 -3.47
N ASP A 71 20.29 2.57 -3.57
CA ASP A 71 20.52 3.59 -2.53
C ASP A 71 19.67 4.85 -2.73
N SER A 72 18.95 4.95 -3.86
CA SER A 72 18.14 6.11 -4.17
C SER A 72 16.82 6.06 -3.42
N LYS A 73 16.46 7.19 -2.80
CA LYS A 73 15.11 7.44 -2.27
C LYS A 73 14.14 7.88 -3.37
N GLU A 74 14.64 8.09 -4.59
CA GLU A 74 13.84 8.51 -5.73
C GLU A 74 13.09 7.31 -6.32
N LEU A 75 11.78 7.36 -6.13
CA LEU A 75 10.83 6.44 -6.73
C LEU A 75 10.50 6.93 -8.14
N ILE A 76 10.72 6.06 -9.13
CA ILE A 76 10.47 6.36 -10.54
C ILE A 76 9.03 6.01 -10.90
N VAL A 77 8.61 4.80 -10.51
CA VAL A 77 7.33 4.20 -10.85
C VAL A 77 7.07 3.07 -9.87
N ASP A 78 5.82 2.79 -9.56
CA ASP A 78 5.44 1.66 -8.73
C ASP A 78 4.11 1.07 -9.21
N ASP A 79 4.01 -0.25 -9.17
CA ASP A 79 2.81 -0.99 -9.49
C ASP A 79 2.27 -1.64 -8.23
N ILE A 80 0.96 -1.55 -8.03
CA ILE A 80 0.28 -2.13 -6.87
C ILE A 80 -0.70 -3.18 -7.36
N ARG A 81 -0.52 -4.42 -6.89
CA ARG A 81 -1.48 -5.50 -7.11
C ARG A 81 -2.23 -5.78 -5.82
N ILE A 82 -3.56 -5.83 -5.93
CA ILE A 82 -4.47 -6.23 -4.85
C ILE A 82 -5.00 -7.62 -5.19
N SER A 83 -5.20 -8.48 -4.18
CA SER A 83 -5.79 -9.81 -4.39
C SER A 83 -7.15 -9.70 -5.07
N GLN A 84 -7.38 -10.50 -6.11
CA GLN A 84 -8.64 -10.51 -6.86
C GLN A 84 -9.82 -11.16 -6.11
N ASP A 85 -9.58 -11.78 -4.95
CA ASP A 85 -10.66 -12.40 -4.17
C ASP A 85 -11.50 -11.33 -3.46
N SER A 86 -12.62 -10.95 -4.07
CA SER A 86 -13.52 -9.94 -3.53
C SER A 86 -14.18 -10.34 -2.20
N SER A 87 -14.20 -11.63 -1.85
CA SER A 87 -14.75 -12.09 -0.58
C SER A 87 -13.84 -11.76 0.61
N THR A 88 -12.55 -11.53 0.34
CA THR A 88 -11.52 -11.16 1.32
C THR A 88 -11.72 -9.73 1.85
N PHE A 89 -12.37 -8.84 1.10
CA PHE A 89 -12.37 -7.40 1.38
C PHE A 89 -13.72 -6.83 1.83
N THR A 90 -13.65 -5.71 2.55
CA THR A 90 -14.77 -4.85 2.92
C THR A 90 -14.37 -3.38 2.83
N LEU A 91 -15.37 -2.50 2.66
CA LEU A 91 -15.22 -1.04 2.79
C LEU A 91 -15.82 -0.51 4.09
N THR A 92 -16.47 -1.39 4.86
CA THR A 92 -17.17 -1.09 6.12
C THR A 92 -16.69 -2.03 7.23
N PRO A 93 -15.38 -2.02 7.56
CA PRO A 93 -14.78 -2.99 8.47
C PRO A 93 -15.38 -2.97 9.88
N ASN A 94 -15.87 -1.82 10.35
CA ASN A 94 -16.47 -1.66 11.68
C ASN A 94 -17.98 -1.95 11.72
N ALA A 95 -18.57 -2.46 10.63
CA ALA A 95 -19.98 -2.82 10.62
C ALA A 95 -20.23 -4.05 11.52
N LEU A 96 -21.37 -4.06 12.23
CA LEU A 96 -21.79 -5.12 13.16
C LEU A 96 -21.77 -6.55 12.58
N GLY A 97 -21.78 -6.71 11.27
CA GLY A 97 -21.74 -8.01 10.57
C GLY A 97 -20.43 -8.33 9.86
N CYS A 98 -19.36 -7.56 10.06
CA CYS A 98 -18.06 -7.89 9.47
C CYS A 98 -17.48 -9.13 10.13
N VAL A 99 -17.11 -10.13 9.31
CA VAL A 99 -16.46 -11.36 9.77
C VAL A 99 -15.35 -11.71 8.79
N SER A 100 -14.12 -11.82 9.28
CA SER A 100 -12.95 -12.29 8.52
C SER A 100 -12.71 -11.55 7.19
N ARG A 101 -12.97 -10.25 7.15
CA ARG A 101 -12.71 -9.39 5.98
C ARG A 101 -11.74 -8.27 6.33
N TYR A 102 -10.88 -7.93 5.39
CA TYR A 102 -9.90 -6.87 5.55
C TYR A 102 -10.40 -5.58 4.92
N ASP A 103 -10.07 -4.46 5.54
CA ASP A 103 -10.44 -3.16 5.01
C ASP A 103 -9.62 -2.84 3.76
N LEU A 104 -10.30 -2.73 2.61
CA LEU A 104 -9.63 -2.45 1.33
C LEU A 104 -8.95 -1.08 1.35
N GLN A 105 -9.55 -0.09 2.02
CA GLN A 105 -8.97 1.24 2.11
C GLN A 105 -7.65 1.21 2.91
N ALA A 106 -7.64 0.61 4.09
CA ALA A 106 -6.43 0.44 4.90
C ALA A 106 -5.32 -0.29 4.13
N LEU A 107 -5.63 -1.40 3.47
CA LEU A 107 -4.67 -2.13 2.63
C LEU A 107 -4.09 -1.22 1.54
N VAL A 108 -4.95 -0.54 0.78
CA VAL A 108 -4.48 0.32 -0.31
C VAL A 108 -3.64 1.47 0.24
N THR A 109 -4.01 2.05 1.38
CA THR A 109 -3.20 3.08 2.05
C THR A 109 -1.82 2.55 2.47
N HIS A 110 -1.73 1.30 2.94
CA HIS A 110 -0.45 0.62 3.22
C HIS A 110 0.43 0.51 1.97
N GLU A 111 -0.12 -0.01 0.87
CA GLU A 111 0.63 -0.19 -0.38
C GLU A 111 1.07 1.17 -0.96
N PHE A 112 0.25 2.21 -0.85
CA PHE A 112 0.69 3.54 -1.23
C PHE A 112 1.76 4.10 -0.28
N GLY A 113 1.84 3.68 0.97
CA GLY A 113 2.98 4.01 1.83
C GLY A 113 4.30 3.51 1.23
N HIS A 114 4.31 2.29 0.68
CA HIS A 114 5.44 1.77 -0.09
C HIS A 114 5.70 2.55 -1.38
N PHE A 115 4.63 2.95 -2.09
CA PHE A 115 4.72 3.85 -3.25
C PHE A 115 5.45 5.15 -2.92
N PHE A 116 5.26 5.71 -1.72
CA PHE A 116 5.95 6.91 -1.26
C PHE A 116 7.29 6.63 -0.57
N GLY A 117 7.71 5.37 -0.47
CA GLY A 117 9.04 4.97 -0.03
C GLY A 117 9.13 4.58 1.44
N LEU A 118 8.00 4.49 2.15
CA LEU A 118 7.97 3.97 3.50
C LEU A 118 8.27 2.47 3.49
N GLY A 119 9.02 2.02 4.49
CA GLY A 119 9.19 0.60 4.80
C GLY A 119 8.19 0.14 5.85
N HIS A 120 8.06 -1.17 6.00
CA HIS A 120 7.28 -1.76 7.09
C HIS A 120 7.76 -1.27 8.47
N VAL A 121 6.82 -1.13 9.40
CA VAL A 121 7.11 -0.95 10.82
C VAL A 121 6.83 -2.27 11.54
N SER A 122 7.68 -2.61 12.51
CA SER A 122 7.56 -3.87 13.24
C SER A 122 6.24 -3.99 14.00
N GLU A 123 5.56 -5.11 13.78
CA GLU A 123 4.37 -5.58 14.51
C GLU A 123 4.55 -5.56 16.04
N SER A 124 5.71 -6.03 16.52
CA SER A 124 6.05 -6.07 17.96
C SER A 124 5.97 -4.72 18.66
N LYS A 125 6.03 -3.64 17.88
CA LYS A 125 6.00 -2.28 18.40
C LYS A 125 4.61 -1.68 18.26
N ARG A 126 3.86 -1.89 17.15
CA ARG A 126 2.64 -1.14 16.83
C ARG A 126 1.77 -1.77 15.70
N GLN A 127 0.90 -2.71 16.06
CA GLN A 127 -0.02 -3.47 15.18
C GLN A 127 -1.15 -2.65 14.52
N GLN A 128 -1.20 -1.33 14.71
CA GLN A 128 -2.32 -0.46 14.29
C GLN A 128 -1.83 0.77 13.53
N MET A 129 -0.70 0.65 12.83
CA MET A 129 -0.20 1.72 11.96
C MET A 129 -0.34 1.30 10.52
N THR A 130 -0.50 2.28 9.63
CA THR A 130 -0.62 2.04 8.19
C THR A 130 0.49 1.12 7.68
N MET A 131 1.75 1.33 8.08
CA MET A 131 2.88 0.51 7.60
C MET A 131 3.15 -0.76 8.42
N SER A 132 2.20 -1.21 9.26
CA SER A 132 2.28 -2.53 9.89
C SER A 132 2.03 -3.61 8.83
N PRO A 133 2.90 -4.63 8.68
CA PRO A 133 2.74 -5.65 7.64
C PRO A 133 1.51 -6.56 7.80
N LEU A 134 0.89 -6.58 8.98
CA LEU A 134 -0.37 -7.29 9.23
C LEU A 134 -1.51 -6.28 9.32
N VAL A 135 -2.55 -6.52 8.52
CA VAL A 135 -3.81 -5.77 8.60
C VAL A 135 -4.80 -6.55 9.45
N GLY A 136 -5.39 -5.93 10.47
CA GLY A 136 -6.42 -6.56 11.26
C GLY A 136 -7.69 -6.84 10.43
N ALA A 137 -8.35 -7.97 10.68
CA ALA A 137 -9.68 -8.20 10.12
C ALA A 137 -10.72 -7.31 10.81
N CYS A 138 -11.64 -6.75 10.03
CA CYS A 138 -12.79 -5.96 10.51
C CYS A 138 -12.40 -4.77 11.40
N THR A 139 -11.31 -4.11 11.06
CA THR A 139 -10.86 -2.85 11.67
C THR A 139 -10.51 -1.82 10.59
N ALA A 140 -10.59 -0.54 10.95
CA ALA A 140 -10.16 0.60 10.13
C ALA A 140 -8.91 1.28 10.70
N ALA A 141 -8.23 0.68 11.68
CA ALA A 141 -7.16 1.31 12.45
C ALA A 141 -5.98 1.78 11.58
N GLU A 142 -5.74 1.09 10.47
CA GLU A 142 -4.60 1.30 9.59
C GLU A 142 -4.93 2.26 8.43
N ARG A 143 -6.14 2.83 8.37
CA ARG A 143 -6.54 3.81 7.34
C ARG A 143 -5.78 5.13 7.41
N THR A 144 -5.37 5.53 8.60
CA THR A 144 -4.75 6.84 8.86
C THR A 144 -3.27 6.72 9.13
N LEU A 145 -2.50 7.66 8.60
CA LEU A 145 -1.06 7.69 8.85
C LEU A 145 -0.80 8.02 10.32
N GLY A 146 -0.14 7.09 11.02
CA GLY A 146 0.30 7.33 12.37
C GLY A 146 1.49 8.29 12.41
N LEU A 147 1.86 8.75 13.61
CA LEU A 147 2.97 9.69 13.81
C LEU A 147 4.28 9.26 13.12
N ARG A 148 4.60 7.97 13.12
CA ARG A 148 5.86 7.49 12.53
C ARG A 148 5.81 7.39 11.01
N ASP A 149 4.64 7.12 10.44
CA ASP A 149 4.44 7.13 9.00
C ASP A 149 4.60 8.57 8.49
N MET A 150 4.00 9.54 9.20
CA MET A 150 4.18 10.97 8.93
C MET A 150 5.64 11.42 9.06
N LEU A 151 6.34 11.06 10.15
CA LEU A 151 7.76 11.37 10.31
C LEU A 151 8.63 10.69 9.25
N GLY A 152 8.27 9.50 8.79
CA GLY A 152 8.95 8.81 7.69
C GLY A 152 8.83 9.60 6.39
N LEU A 153 7.63 10.04 6.05
CA LEU A 153 7.39 10.85 4.85
C LEU A 153 8.11 12.21 4.92
N GLU A 154 8.11 12.89 6.07
CA GLU A 154 8.84 14.15 6.30
C GLU A 154 10.38 14.00 6.21
N VAL A 155 10.92 12.78 6.36
CA VAL A 155 12.36 12.52 6.14
C VAL A 155 12.67 12.21 4.68
N LEU A 156 11.67 11.79 3.91
CA LEU A 156 11.81 11.51 2.48
C LEU A 156 11.64 12.76 1.63
N PHE A 157 10.88 13.75 2.10
CA PHE A 157 10.43 14.92 1.33
C PHE A 157 10.51 16.21 2.13
#